data_AF-A0A1Z9WHE5-F1
#
_entry.id   AF-A0A1Z9WHE5-F1
#
_cell.length_a   1.000
_cell.length_b   1.000
_cell.length_c   1.000
_cell.angle_alpha   90.00
_cell.angle_beta   90.00
_cell.angle_gamma   90.00
#
_symmetry.space_group_name_H-M   'P 1'
#
loop_
_entity.id
_entity.type
_entity.pdbx_description
1 polymer ?
#
loop_
_entity_poly.entity_id
_entity_poly.type
_entity_poly.pdbx_seq_one_letter_code
_entity_poly.pdbx_strand_id
1 'polypeptide(L)'
;KKIISQSDIQSRIEKFDSVFPFRGISVVTKAWVDADFRERLLRDAKSAIKDMGIDLESFADIICFAQSEETHHMVVCTLCSCYPRTLLGMPPSWYKSRSYRSRVVHEPRAVLEEFGVIIPASREVKVHDSNADMRYLILPQRPEGTNGWSEEALSKLISRDHLVGVGVPDNVI
;
A
#
# COMPACT_ATOMS: atom_id res chain seq x y z
N LYS A 1 -27.46 25.13 8.82
CA LYS A 1 -28.26 24.00 8.29
C LYS A 1 -28.17 22.68 9.10
N LYS A 2 -27.50 22.58 10.27
CA LYS A 2 -27.40 21.36 11.13
C LYS A 2 -27.18 20.02 10.37
N ILE A 3 -26.40 20.05 9.29
CA ILE A 3 -26.17 18.88 8.41
C ILE A 3 -25.11 17.94 9.00
N ILE A 4 -24.16 18.50 9.75
CA ILE A 4 -23.05 17.79 10.41
C ILE A 4 -22.90 18.40 11.80
N SER A 5 -22.70 17.56 12.81
CA SER A 5 -22.39 17.96 14.19
C SER A 5 -20.90 17.77 14.51
N GLN A 6 -20.44 18.41 15.59
CA GLN A 6 -19.08 18.20 16.09
C GLN A 6 -18.83 16.74 16.49
N SER A 7 -19.84 16.06 17.07
CA SER A 7 -19.75 14.64 17.42
C SER A 7 -19.59 13.74 16.20
N ASP A 8 -20.24 14.07 15.07
CA ASP A 8 -20.06 13.32 13.82
C ASP A 8 -18.62 13.40 13.33
N ILE A 9 -18.01 14.60 13.40
CA ILE A 9 -16.62 14.83 13.01
C ILE A 9 -15.68 14.05 13.93
N GLN A 10 -15.85 14.18 15.24
CA GLN A 10 -14.99 13.53 16.23
C GLN A 10 -15.03 12.01 16.10
N SER A 11 -16.24 11.44 16.04
CA SER A 11 -16.41 9.99 15.91
C SER A 11 -15.83 9.45 14.60
N ARG A 12 -15.86 10.26 13.53
CA ARG A 12 -15.22 9.89 12.25
C ARG A 12 -13.69 9.88 12.33
N ILE A 13 -13.09 10.83 13.06
CA ILE A 13 -11.64 10.90 13.28
C ILE A 13 -11.19 9.68 14.10
N GLU A 14 -11.85 9.40 15.22
CA GLU A 14 -11.50 8.27 16.10
C GLU A 14 -11.60 6.92 15.40
N LYS A 15 -12.68 6.71 14.63
CA LYS A 15 -12.83 5.51 13.81
C LYS A 15 -11.75 5.41 12.72
N PHE A 16 -11.29 6.55 12.21
CA PHE A 16 -10.27 6.56 11.18
C PHE A 16 -8.90 6.15 11.75
N ASP A 17 -8.50 6.74 12.88
CA ASP A 17 -7.20 6.49 13.51
C ASP A 17 -7.07 5.07 14.07
N SER A 18 -8.18 4.47 14.53
CA SER A 18 -8.18 3.09 15.05
C SER A 18 -8.08 2.01 13.96
N VAL A 19 -8.32 2.36 12.68
CA VAL A 19 -8.45 1.37 11.59
C VAL A 19 -7.26 1.38 10.64
N PHE A 20 -6.62 2.54 10.44
CA PHE A 20 -5.63 2.72 9.39
C PHE A 20 -4.25 3.05 9.94
N PRO A 21 -3.17 2.47 9.37
CA PRO A 21 -3.12 1.65 8.15
C PRO A 21 -3.30 0.13 8.36
N PHE A 22 -3.77 -0.30 9.53
CA PHE A 22 -3.76 -1.71 9.96
C PHE A 22 -4.45 -2.69 9.00
N ARG A 23 -5.53 -2.28 8.31
CA ARG A 23 -6.21 -3.12 7.29
C ARG A 23 -5.31 -3.55 6.14
N GLY A 24 -4.51 -2.64 5.59
CA GLY A 24 -3.59 -3.00 4.51
C GLY A 24 -2.48 -3.94 4.99
N ILE A 25 -1.99 -3.68 6.20
CA ILE A 25 -0.93 -4.48 6.81
C ILE A 25 -1.42 -5.92 7.04
N SER A 26 -2.64 -6.11 7.55
CA SER A 26 -3.19 -7.46 7.75
C SER A 26 -3.36 -8.24 6.45
N VAL A 27 -3.73 -7.56 5.35
CA VAL A 27 -3.79 -8.19 4.01
C VAL A 27 -2.41 -8.68 3.58
N VAL A 28 -1.37 -7.85 3.73
CA VAL A 28 0.01 -8.22 3.36
C VAL A 28 0.55 -9.35 4.24
N THR A 29 0.36 -9.28 5.56
CA THR A 29 0.87 -10.31 6.48
C THR A 29 0.19 -11.65 6.26
N LYS A 30 -1.13 -11.65 5.98
CA LYS A 30 -1.84 -12.86 5.58
C LYS A 30 -1.26 -13.45 4.30
N ALA A 31 -1.02 -12.63 3.28
CA ALA A 31 -0.42 -13.07 2.02
C ALA A 31 1.05 -13.55 2.14
N TRP A 32 1.73 -13.27 3.25
CA TRP A 32 3.05 -13.83 3.54
C TRP A 32 3.02 -15.20 4.19
N VAL A 33 1.94 -15.55 4.89
CA VAL A 33 1.81 -16.82 5.62
C VAL A 33 0.86 -17.82 4.96
N ASP A 34 0.00 -17.34 4.06
CA ASP A 34 -1.04 -18.12 3.38
C ASP A 34 -0.85 -17.98 1.85
N ALA A 35 -0.27 -19.01 1.25
CA ALA A 35 0.05 -19.03 -0.19
C ALA A 35 -1.21 -19.02 -1.07
N ASP A 36 -2.27 -19.73 -0.67
CA ASP A 36 -3.55 -19.75 -1.39
C ASP A 36 -4.20 -18.36 -1.36
N PHE A 37 -4.15 -17.68 -0.22
CA PHE A 37 -4.61 -16.29 -0.13
C PHE A 37 -3.75 -15.36 -0.99
N ARG A 38 -2.42 -15.53 -0.99
CA ARG A 38 -1.51 -14.75 -1.84
C ARG A 38 -1.87 -14.87 -3.32
N GLU A 39 -2.10 -16.09 -3.81
CA GLU A 39 -2.49 -16.31 -5.20
C GLU A 39 -3.83 -15.65 -5.54
N ARG A 40 -4.82 -15.77 -4.65
CA ARG A 40 -6.11 -15.08 -4.81
C ARG A 40 -5.95 -13.56 -4.80
N LEU A 41 -5.15 -13.01 -3.90
CA LEU A 41 -4.88 -11.58 -3.78
C LEU A 41 -4.24 -11.02 -5.06
N LEU A 42 -3.30 -11.73 -5.67
CA LEU A 42 -2.64 -11.30 -6.90
C LEU A 42 -3.53 -11.43 -8.15
N ARG A 43 -4.50 -12.34 -8.12
CA ARG A 43 -5.46 -12.54 -9.21
C ARG A 43 -6.64 -11.56 -9.17
N ASP A 44 -7.24 -11.38 -7.99
CA ASP A 44 -8.39 -10.50 -7.74
C ASP A 44 -8.32 -9.98 -6.30
N ALA A 45 -7.62 -8.86 -6.13
CA ALA A 45 -7.36 -8.33 -4.80
C ALA A 45 -8.64 -7.85 -4.12
N LYS A 46 -9.58 -7.25 -4.86
CA LYS A 46 -10.82 -6.72 -4.28
C LYS A 46 -11.67 -7.84 -3.69
N SER A 47 -11.84 -8.96 -4.40
CA SER A 47 -12.59 -10.11 -3.88
C SER A 47 -11.86 -10.77 -2.72
N ALA A 48 -10.55 -11.00 -2.84
CA ALA A 48 -9.76 -11.62 -1.76
C ALA A 48 -9.78 -10.81 -0.46
N ILE A 49 -9.67 -9.48 -0.55
CA ILE A 49 -9.73 -8.59 0.62
C ILE A 49 -11.14 -8.57 1.24
N LYS A 50 -12.20 -8.62 0.42
CA LYS A 50 -13.58 -8.72 0.93
C LYS A 50 -13.83 -10.02 1.70
N ASP A 51 -13.23 -11.13 1.29
CA ASP A 51 -13.32 -12.41 2.02
C ASP A 51 -12.72 -12.33 3.43
N MET A 52 -11.82 -11.37 3.69
CA MET A 52 -11.31 -11.07 5.03
C MET A 52 -12.30 -10.25 5.88
N GLY A 53 -13.48 -9.92 5.36
CA GLY A 53 -14.45 -9.04 6.00
C GLY A 53 -14.08 -7.56 5.93
N ILE A 54 -13.20 -7.17 4.99
CA ILE A 54 -12.81 -5.76 4.81
C ILE A 54 -13.67 -5.14 3.69
N ASP A 55 -14.53 -4.21 4.08
CA ASP A 55 -15.29 -3.40 3.13
C ASP A 55 -14.39 -2.39 2.42
N LEU A 56 -14.38 -2.48 1.09
CA LEU A 56 -13.64 -1.62 0.17
C LEU A 56 -14.54 -0.61 -0.55
N GLU A 57 -13.96 0.42 -1.15
CA GLU A 57 -14.70 1.34 -2.01
C GLU A 57 -15.45 0.59 -3.13
N SER A 58 -16.73 0.92 -3.32
CA SER A 58 -17.55 0.29 -4.36
C SER A 58 -17.12 0.70 -5.76
N PHE A 59 -16.77 1.99 -5.93
CA PHE A 59 -16.52 2.64 -7.21
C PHE A 59 -15.15 2.32 -7.82
N ALA A 60 -14.16 1.91 -7.03
CA ALA A 60 -12.82 1.63 -7.51
C ALA A 60 -12.46 0.15 -7.34
N ASP A 61 -11.68 -0.38 -8.26
CA ASP A 61 -11.07 -1.70 -8.10
C ASP A 61 -9.75 -1.63 -7.32
N ILE A 62 -9.32 -2.76 -6.75
CA ILE A 62 -7.98 -2.89 -6.13
C ILE A 62 -7.16 -3.86 -6.96
N ILE A 63 -5.99 -3.44 -7.43
CA ILE A 63 -4.99 -4.31 -8.05
C ILE A 63 -3.81 -4.45 -7.11
N CYS A 64 -3.38 -5.69 -6.86
CA CYS A 64 -2.20 -5.98 -6.07
C CYS A 64 -1.01 -6.32 -6.98
N PHE A 65 0.13 -5.65 -6.78
CA PHE A 65 1.39 -5.98 -7.45
C PHE A 65 2.41 -6.49 -6.44
N ALA A 66 2.97 -7.66 -6.69
CA ALA A 66 4.02 -8.24 -5.86
C ALA A 66 5.40 -7.72 -6.23
N GLN A 67 6.17 -7.30 -5.23
CA GLN A 67 7.60 -7.11 -5.38
C GLN A 67 8.30 -8.45 -5.65
N SER A 68 9.32 -8.45 -6.52
CA SER A 68 10.19 -9.60 -6.81
C SER A 68 11.64 -9.18 -6.97
N GLU A 69 12.60 -10.11 -7.03
CA GLU A 69 14.02 -9.79 -7.25
C GLU A 69 14.25 -8.99 -8.55
N GLU A 70 13.40 -9.19 -9.55
CA GLU A 70 13.48 -8.56 -10.87
C GLU A 70 12.68 -7.27 -10.98
N THR A 71 11.63 -7.07 -10.18
CA THR A 71 10.74 -5.90 -10.31
C THR A 71 10.45 -5.22 -8.97
N HIS A 72 10.55 -3.88 -8.97
CA HIS A 72 10.13 -2.98 -7.90
C HIS A 72 8.97 -2.10 -8.36
N HIS A 73 7.80 -2.25 -7.77
CA HIS A 73 6.60 -1.48 -8.05
C HIS A 73 6.45 -0.29 -7.11
N MET A 74 5.96 0.84 -7.63
CA MET A 74 5.61 2.06 -6.90
C MET A 74 4.25 2.57 -7.34
N VAL A 75 3.58 3.35 -6.49
CA VAL A 75 2.24 3.90 -6.79
C VAL A 75 2.25 5.43 -6.74
N VAL A 76 1.57 6.07 -7.69
CA VAL A 76 1.36 7.52 -7.73
C VAL A 76 -0.06 7.84 -8.21
N CYS A 77 -0.49 9.07 -7.96
CA CYS A 77 -1.58 9.71 -8.69
C CYS A 77 -1.08 11.07 -9.16
N THR A 78 -0.59 11.14 -10.40
CA THR A 78 0.03 12.36 -10.94
C THR A 78 -0.98 13.51 -10.98
N LEU A 79 -2.24 13.21 -11.29
CA LEU A 79 -3.31 14.19 -11.46
C LEU A 79 -3.82 14.79 -10.14
N CYS A 80 -3.85 14.03 -9.04
CA CYS A 80 -4.38 14.52 -7.77
C CYS A 80 -3.82 13.81 -6.54
N SER A 81 -4.53 12.80 -6.03
CA SER A 81 -4.21 12.05 -4.80
C SER A 81 -5.08 10.79 -4.64
N CYS A 82 -5.45 10.15 -5.75
CA CYS A 82 -6.14 8.87 -5.73
C CYS A 82 -5.37 7.87 -4.86
N TYR A 83 -6.06 7.20 -3.95
CA TYR A 83 -5.46 6.35 -2.93
C TYR A 83 -6.50 5.34 -2.43
N PRO A 84 -6.15 4.10 -2.07
CA PRO A 84 -7.08 3.10 -1.55
C PRO A 84 -7.43 3.42 -0.07
N ARG A 85 -8.36 4.35 0.17
CA ARG A 85 -8.57 4.96 1.50
C ARG A 85 -9.26 4.01 2.47
N THR A 86 -10.16 3.16 2.00
CA THR A 86 -10.81 2.14 2.84
C THR A 86 -9.88 0.99 3.22
N LEU A 87 -8.69 0.93 2.63
CA LEU A 87 -7.65 -0.06 2.90
C LEU A 87 -6.46 0.53 3.66
N LEU A 88 -5.89 1.63 3.16
CA LEU A 88 -4.63 2.22 3.64
C LEU A 88 -4.81 3.55 4.37
N GLY A 89 -6.03 4.06 4.45
CA GLY A 89 -6.33 5.34 5.08
C GLY A 89 -6.04 6.56 4.20
N MET A 90 -5.83 7.72 4.82
CA MET A 90 -5.57 8.97 4.12
C MET A 90 -4.14 8.94 3.57
N PRO A 91 -3.92 9.38 2.32
CA PRO A 91 -2.59 9.47 1.78
C PRO A 91 -1.77 10.47 2.60
N PRO A 92 -0.49 10.16 2.87
CA PRO A 92 0.41 11.07 3.56
C PRO A 92 0.58 12.38 2.78
N SER A 93 1.06 13.43 3.47
CA SER A 93 1.29 14.74 2.86
C SER A 93 2.24 14.68 1.66
N TRP A 94 3.31 13.88 1.76
CA TRP A 94 4.28 13.68 0.69
C TRP A 94 3.64 13.06 -0.57
N TYR A 95 2.71 12.10 -0.43
CA TYR A 95 2.07 11.47 -1.58
C TYR A 95 1.25 12.47 -2.41
N LYS A 96 0.65 13.45 -1.74
CA LYS A 96 -0.16 14.51 -2.36
C LYS A 96 0.71 15.62 -2.96
N SER A 97 1.99 15.70 -2.58
CA SER A 97 2.85 16.81 -2.95
C SER A 97 3.20 16.79 -4.44
N ARG A 98 3.41 17.98 -5.01
CA ARG A 98 3.90 18.10 -6.38
C ARG A 98 5.31 17.50 -6.53
N SER A 99 6.14 17.59 -5.49
CA SER A 99 7.51 17.06 -5.52
C SER A 99 7.52 15.55 -5.77
N TYR A 100 6.67 14.78 -5.09
CA TYR A 100 6.54 13.35 -5.34
C TYR A 100 5.88 13.08 -6.70
N ARG A 101 4.68 13.65 -6.91
CA ARG A 101 3.80 13.31 -8.04
C ARG A 101 4.40 13.63 -9.40
N SER A 102 5.18 14.70 -9.53
CA SER A 102 5.80 15.08 -10.80
C SER A 102 7.08 14.30 -11.09
N ARG A 103 7.83 13.89 -10.05
CA ARG A 103 9.16 13.30 -10.23
C ARG A 103 9.13 11.78 -10.33
N VAL A 104 8.27 11.11 -9.56
CA VAL A 104 8.28 9.65 -9.47
C VAL A 104 8.05 8.96 -10.82
N VAL A 105 7.34 9.59 -11.77
CA VAL A 105 7.13 9.05 -13.13
C VAL A 105 8.29 9.33 -14.10
N HIS A 106 9.27 10.15 -13.73
CA HIS A 106 10.42 10.52 -14.56
C HIS A 106 11.74 9.98 -14.01
N GLU A 107 11.92 10.05 -12.69
CA GLU A 107 13.14 9.69 -11.98
C GLU A 107 12.85 8.84 -10.72
N PRO A 108 12.11 7.72 -10.85
CA PRO A 108 11.63 6.95 -9.69
C PRO A 108 12.75 6.48 -8.76
N ARG A 109 13.92 6.13 -9.29
CA ARG A 109 15.07 5.69 -8.48
C ARG A 109 15.62 6.81 -7.60
N ALA A 110 15.80 8.01 -8.15
CA ALA A 110 16.24 9.17 -7.38
C ALA A 110 15.22 9.54 -6.29
N VAL A 111 13.92 9.44 -6.59
CA VAL A 111 12.87 9.62 -5.58
C VAL A 111 12.95 8.55 -4.48
N LEU A 112 13.18 7.28 -4.82
CA LEU A 112 13.35 6.21 -3.83
C LEU A 112 14.58 6.44 -2.94
N GLU A 113 15.68 6.93 -3.49
CA GLU A 113 16.89 7.27 -2.73
C GLU A 113 16.60 8.34 -1.66
N GLU A 114 15.70 9.29 -1.92
CA GLU A 114 15.24 10.27 -0.92
C GLU A 114 14.44 9.65 0.23
N PHE A 115 13.82 8.49 0.00
CA PHE A 115 13.21 7.65 1.05
C PHE A 115 14.23 6.70 1.72
N GLY A 116 15.51 6.76 1.33
CA GLY A 116 16.55 5.86 1.82
C GLY A 116 16.53 4.47 1.17
N VAL A 117 15.80 4.30 0.06
CA VAL A 117 15.67 3.02 -0.65
C VAL A 117 16.53 3.04 -1.92
N ILE A 118 17.56 2.20 -1.96
CA ILE A 118 18.44 2.06 -3.13
C ILE A 118 18.07 0.76 -3.86
N ILE A 119 17.47 0.89 -5.04
CA ILE A 119 17.12 -0.28 -5.86
C ILE A 119 18.27 -0.60 -6.82
N PRO A 120 18.77 -1.85 -6.86
CA PRO A 120 19.82 -2.26 -7.79
C PRO A 120 19.48 -1.93 -9.25
N ALA A 121 20.50 -1.59 -10.05
CA ALA A 121 20.33 -1.25 -11.46
C ALA A 121 19.70 -2.39 -12.28
N SER A 122 19.93 -3.65 -11.88
CA SER A 122 19.37 -4.85 -12.52
C SER A 122 17.87 -5.05 -12.29
N ARG A 123 17.30 -4.46 -11.23
CA ARG A 123 15.89 -4.63 -10.86
C ARG A 123 15.05 -3.56 -11.52
N GLU A 124 14.09 -3.93 -12.36
CA GLU A 124 13.20 -3.01 -13.07
C GLU A 124 12.33 -2.21 -12.09
N VAL A 125 12.13 -0.90 -12.31
CA VAL A 125 11.22 -0.09 -11.48
C VAL A 125 9.97 0.28 -12.28
N LYS A 126 8.79 -0.12 -11.79
CA LYS A 126 7.48 0.12 -12.43
C LYS A 126 6.64 1.06 -11.58
N VAL A 127 6.23 2.17 -12.18
CA VAL A 127 5.41 3.19 -11.51
C VAL A 127 3.97 3.09 -12.02
N HIS A 128 3.02 2.87 -11.10
CA HIS A 128 1.61 2.74 -11.39
C HIS A 128 0.88 4.04 -11.09
N ASP A 129 0.42 4.72 -12.14
CA ASP A 129 -0.32 5.98 -12.02
C ASP A 129 -1.84 5.73 -11.94
N SER A 130 -2.44 6.17 -10.83
CA SER A 130 -3.85 5.97 -10.49
C SER A 130 -4.74 7.00 -11.19
N ASN A 131 -4.78 6.94 -12.52
CA ASN A 131 -5.53 7.88 -13.38
C ASN A 131 -6.99 7.48 -13.66
N ALA A 132 -7.38 6.26 -13.29
CA ALA A 132 -8.73 5.71 -13.46
C ALA A 132 -9.34 5.27 -12.11
N ASP A 133 -10.46 4.57 -12.16
CA ASP A 133 -11.10 3.94 -11.00
C ASP A 133 -10.40 2.64 -10.57
N MET A 134 -9.06 2.64 -10.62
CA MET A 134 -8.21 1.58 -10.07
C MET A 134 -7.39 2.15 -8.92
N ARG A 135 -7.21 1.39 -7.86
CA ARG A 135 -6.27 1.67 -6.78
C ARG A 135 -5.30 0.51 -6.65
N TYR A 136 -4.08 0.83 -6.23
CA TYR A 136 -3.00 -0.13 -6.21
C TYR A 136 -2.57 -0.43 -4.78
N LEU A 137 -2.34 -1.71 -4.50
CA LEU A 137 -1.67 -2.21 -3.31
C LEU A 137 -0.35 -2.83 -3.77
N ILE A 138 0.74 -2.49 -3.11
CA ILE A 138 2.01 -3.18 -3.28
C ILE A 138 2.13 -4.27 -2.22
N LEU A 139 2.41 -5.49 -2.65
CA LEU A 139 2.75 -6.62 -1.79
C LEU A 139 4.28 -6.69 -1.68
N PRO A 140 4.90 -6.17 -0.61
CA PRO A 140 6.33 -6.27 -0.40
C PRO A 140 6.79 -7.73 -0.29
N GLN A 141 8.08 -7.97 -0.57
CA GLN A 141 8.70 -9.26 -0.26
C GLN A 141 8.76 -9.44 1.25
N ARG A 142 8.60 -10.70 1.69
CA ARG A 142 8.71 -11.06 3.11
C ARG A 142 10.19 -10.97 3.52
N PRO A 143 10.53 -10.30 4.64
CA PRO A 143 11.88 -10.27 5.16
C PRO A 143 12.46 -11.67 5.41
N GLU A 144 13.74 -11.86 5.11
CA GLU A 144 14.47 -13.07 5.49
C GLU A 144 14.48 -13.27 7.02
N GLY A 145 14.66 -14.52 7.46
CA GLY A 145 14.71 -14.85 8.89
C GLY A 145 13.36 -14.81 9.62
N THR A 146 12.26 -14.52 8.92
CA THR A 146 10.92 -14.44 9.53
C THR A 146 10.11 -15.73 9.42
N ASN A 147 10.72 -16.85 9.03
CA ASN A 147 10.02 -18.14 8.90
C ASN A 147 9.34 -18.55 10.20
N GLY A 148 8.07 -18.99 10.10
CA GLY A 148 7.26 -19.40 11.26
C GLY A 148 6.74 -18.24 12.13
N TRP A 149 7.04 -16.99 11.82
CA TRP A 149 6.49 -15.84 12.55
C TRP A 149 4.97 -15.74 12.38
N SER A 150 4.29 -15.29 13.43
CA SER A 150 2.87 -14.98 13.38
C SER A 150 2.60 -13.72 12.54
N GLU A 151 1.36 -13.58 12.03
CA GLU A 151 0.94 -12.36 11.33
C GLU A 151 1.12 -11.10 12.18
N GLU A 152 0.86 -11.18 13.50
CA GLU A 152 1.07 -10.05 14.41
C GLU A 152 2.54 -9.63 14.48
N ALA A 153 3.47 -10.59 14.57
CA ALA A 153 4.90 -10.29 14.57
C ALA A 153 5.35 -9.68 13.23
N LEU A 154 4.88 -10.24 12.11
CA LEU A 154 5.16 -9.73 10.76
C LEU A 154 4.61 -8.32 10.54
N SER A 155 3.46 -8.00 11.12
CA SER A 155 2.81 -6.69 10.97
C SER A 155 3.67 -5.52 11.47
N LYS A 156 4.56 -5.80 12.43
CA LYS A 156 5.47 -4.83 13.04
C LYS A 156 6.67 -4.49 12.14
N LEU A 157 6.91 -5.28 11.08
CA LEU A 157 8.03 -5.10 10.16
C LEU A 157 7.72 -4.18 8.98
N ILE A 158 6.44 -3.86 8.79
CA ILE A 158 5.98 -3.07 7.65
C ILE A 158 5.13 -1.89 8.09
N SER A 159 5.06 -0.94 7.18
CA SER A 159 4.36 0.32 7.32
C SER A 159 3.65 0.64 6.01
N ARG A 160 2.81 1.68 6.03
CA ARG A 160 2.12 2.18 4.83
C ARG A 160 3.05 2.39 3.63
N ASP A 161 4.29 2.81 3.87
CA ASP A 161 5.25 3.16 2.82
C ASP A 161 5.65 1.93 1.98
N HIS A 162 5.68 0.75 2.60
CA HIS A 162 5.89 -0.53 1.92
C HIS A 162 4.72 -0.90 1.01
N LEU A 163 3.50 -0.57 1.42
CA LEU A 163 2.26 -0.91 0.71
C LEU A 163 2.00 -0.02 -0.50
N VAL A 164 2.82 1.02 -0.70
CA VAL A 164 2.81 1.92 -1.86
C VAL A 164 4.13 1.94 -2.62
N GLY A 165 5.09 1.13 -2.18
CA GLY A 165 6.35 0.88 -2.87
C GLY A 165 7.44 1.94 -2.67
N VAL A 166 7.32 2.84 -1.68
CA VAL A 166 8.40 3.79 -1.32
C VAL A 166 9.27 3.31 -0.16
N GLY A 167 8.93 2.16 0.44
CA GLY A 167 9.71 1.47 1.45
C GLY A 167 10.01 0.03 1.05
N VAL A 168 11.08 -0.52 1.62
CA VAL A 168 11.49 -1.91 1.47
C VAL A 168 11.73 -2.45 2.88
N PRO A 169 11.17 -3.62 3.25
CA PRO A 169 11.42 -4.17 4.58
C PRO A 169 12.90 -4.50 4.76
N ASP A 170 13.40 -4.45 6.00
CA ASP A 170 14.79 -4.80 6.30
C ASP A 170 15.13 -6.22 5.82
N ASN A 171 16.38 -6.42 5.36
CA ASN A 171 16.89 -7.71 4.87
C ASN A 171 16.12 -8.29 3.66
N VAL A 172 15.71 -7.44 2.71
CA VAL A 172 15.06 -7.83 1.44
C VAL A 172 15.88 -7.45 0.21
N ILE A 173 16.69 -6.39 0.29
CA ILE A 173 17.56 -5.87 -0.79
C ILE A 173 18.97 -5.71 -0.24
#